data_AF-A0A938UE15-F1
#
_entry.id   AF-A0A938UE15-F1
#
_cell.length_a   1.000
_cell.length_b   1.000
_cell.length_c   1.000
_cell.angle_alpha   90.00
_cell.angle_beta   90.00
_cell.angle_gamma   90.00
#
_symmetry.space_group_name_H-M   'P 1'
#
loop_
_entity.id
_entity.type
_entity.pdbx_description
1 polymer ?
#
loop_
_entity_poly.entity_id
_entity_poly.type
_entity_poly.pdbx_seq_one_letter_code
_entity_poly.pdbx_strand_id
1 'polypeptide(L)' 'MTIRLDRDVLAWFKAQGKGYQSRINSVLRAYKEARSRA' A
#
# COMPACT_ATOMS: atom_id res chain seq x y z
N MET A 1 6.06 -10.54 7.80
CA MET A 1 5.75 -9.25 8.46
C MET A 1 4.30 -8.91 8.17
N THR A 2 3.46 -8.69 9.18
CA THR A 2 2.02 -8.42 9.01
C THR A 2 1.74 -6.97 9.40
N ILE A 3 1.24 -6.18 8.46
CA ILE A 3 0.82 -4.79 8.69
C ILE A 3 -0.69 -4.78 8.83
N ARG A 4 -1.20 -4.08 9.84
CA ARG A 4 -2.65 -3.83 9.96
C ARG A 4 -3.02 -2.68 9.04
N LEU A 5 -3.85 -2.98 8.05
CA LEU A 5 -4.43 -2.02 7.13
C LEU A 5 -5.93 -1.97 7.37
N ASP A 6 -6.56 -0.81 7.16
CA ASP A 6 -8.01 -0.73 7.20
C ASP A 6 -8.63 -1.67 6.14
N ARG A 7 -9.81 -2.21 6.48
CA ARG A 7 -10.54 -3.16 5.64
C ARG A 7 -10.98 -2.52 4.34
N ASP A 8 -11.38 -1.24 4.36
CA ASP A 8 -11.84 -0.53 3.17
C ASP A 8 -10.69 -0.30 2.17
N VAL A 9 -9.53 0.13 2.65
CA VAL A 9 -8.31 0.32 1.84
C VAL A 9 -7.86 -1.02 1.27
N LEU A 10 -7.87 -2.09 2.07
CA LEU A 10 -7.51 -3.42 1.59
C LEU A 10 -8.49 -3.92 0.52
N ALA A 11 -9.79 -3.69 0.70
CA ALA A 11 -10.82 -4.06 -0.28
C ALA A 11 -10.63 -3.31 -1.60
N TRP A 12 -10.35 -2.01 -1.53
CA TRP A 12 -10.08 -1.18 -2.71
C TRP A 12 -8.87 -1.69 -3.51
N PHE A 13 -7.75 -1.99 -2.83
CA PHE A 13 -6.58 -2.55 -3.50
C PHE A 13 -6.84 -3.94 -4.10
N LYS A 14 -7.59 -4.81 -3.39
CA LYS A 14 -7.97 -6.13 -3.90
C LYS A 14 -8.87 -6.05 -5.13
N ALA A 15 -9.77 -5.07 -5.20
CA ALA A 15 -10.65 -4.85 -6.35
C ALA A 15 -9.88 -4.55 -7.64
N GLN A 16 -8.63 -4.08 -7.55
CA GLN A 16 -7.75 -3.83 -8.70
C GLN A 16 -7.08 -5.10 -9.25
N GLY A 17 -7.43 -6.28 -8.72
CA GLY A 17 -6.98 -7.57 -9.21
C GLY A 17 -5.63 -8.03 -8.64
N LYS A 18 -5.00 -8.98 -9.35
CA LYS A 18 -3.74 -9.60 -8.92
C LYS A 18 -2.63 -8.56 -8.77
N GLY A 19 -1.76 -8.76 -7.78
CA GLY A 19 -0.64 -7.85 -7.49
C GLY A 19 -0.98 -6.69 -6.53
N TYR A 20 -2.16 -6.70 -5.91
CA TYR A 20 -2.57 -5.65 -4.96
C TYR A 20 -1.56 -5.43 -3.82
N GLN A 21 -0.92 -6.49 -3.31
CA GLN A 21 0.10 -6.37 -2.26
C GLN A 21 1.35 -5.63 -2.76
N SER A 22 1.80 -5.91 -3.99
CA SER A 22 2.92 -5.19 -4.61
C SER A 22 2.59 -3.71 -4.78
N ARG A 23 1.36 -3.38 -5.20
CA ARG A 23 0.91 -1.98 -5.30
C ARG A 23 0.88 -1.28 -3.95
N ILE A 24 0.34 -1.92 -2.91
CA ILE A 24 0.38 -1.39 -1.53
C ILE A 24 1.83 -1.07 -1.14
N ASN A 25 2.75 -2.01 -1.37
CA ASN A 25 4.16 -1.82 -1.03
C ASN A 25 4.80 -0.65 -1.81
N SER A 26 4.52 -0.52 -3.11
CA SER A 26 5.01 0.58 -3.94
C SER A 26 4.52 1.94 -3.44
N VAL A 27 3.24 2.07 -3.09
CA VAL A 27 2.67 3.32 -2.56
C VAL A 27 3.29 3.68 -1.23
N LEU A 28 3.40 2.72 -0.30
CA LEU A 28 4.02 2.94 1.01
C LEU A 28 5.49 3.35 0.89
N ARG A 29 6.22 2.76 -0.07
CA ARG A 29 7.62 3.14 -0.36
C ARG A 29 7.71 4.57 -0.91
N ALA A 30 6.89 4.92 -1.89
CA ALA A 30 6.88 6.26 -2.47
C ALA A 30 6.54 7.33 -1.40
N TYR A 31 5.54 7.05 -0.55
CA TYR A 31 5.20 7.94 0.57
C TYR A 31 6.36 8.09 1.56
N LYS A 32 7.01 6.97 1.94
CA LYS A 32 8.19 7.00 2.81
C LYS A 32 9.30 7.87 2.20
N GLU A 33 9.63 7.67 0.94
CA GLU A 33 10.68 8.41 0.25
C GLU A 33 10.37 9.91 0.13
N ALA A 34 9.13 10.26 -0.21
CA ALA A 34 8.68 11.65 -0.26
C ALA A 34 8.76 12.32 1.12
N ARG A 35 8.37 11.60 2.19
CA ARG A 35 8.42 12.11 3.57
C ARG A 35 9.84 12.24 4.11
N SER A 36 10.77 11.37 3.71
CA SER A 36 12.17 11.42 4.16
C SER A 36 13.00 12.51 3.47
N ARG A 37 12.51 13.09 2.38
CA ARG A 37 13.19 14.17 1.65
C ARG A 37 12.70 15.58 2.05
N ALA A 38 11.76 15.67 2.98
CA ALA A 38 11.26 16.91 3.59
C ALA A 38 11.91 17.09 4.97
#